data_AF-A0AAU7AQD5-F1
#
_entry.id   AF-A0AAU7AQD5-F1
#
_cell.length_a   1.000
_cell.length_b   1.000
_cell.length_c   1.000
_cell.angle_alpha   90.00
_cell.angle_beta   90.00
_cell.angle_gamma   90.00
#
_symmetry.space_group_name_H-M   'P 1'
#
loop_
_entity.id
_entity.type
_entity.pdbx_description
1 polymer ?
#
loop_
_entity_poly.entity_id
_entity_poly.type
_entity_poly.pdbx_seq_one_letter_code
_entity_poly.pdbx_strand_id
1 'polypeptide(L)'
;MNDDFLSNTYLVGEAGGPGFFVDAGGPVAPLLAKAKEHAIDVTHVLLTHHHWDHVSQLAEILEVFPGAAVLIHPLERPLVADEFAGHVTGTMEAGEEIAIGDLTVKTLHTPGHTLGMLSLLVDGNVFTGDTLFKNSVGGVRAPGHTTFADIKHSIMDVLLTLPPETVLRPGHTDPSTVADELETNSFVRIWRGVDPEGDAQCTALDEPATLVHLGDDYDGGHKAWVRWPDGSDDIVPGSKIVQG
;
A
#
# COMPACT_ATOMS: atom_id res chain seq x y z
N MET A 1 9.76 -3.25 -13.36
CA MET A 1 9.05 -4.36 -12.67
C MET A 1 10.06 -5.46 -12.46
N ASN A 2 10.12 -6.01 -11.24
CA ASN A 2 10.93 -7.19 -10.92
C ASN A 2 10.14 -8.42 -11.38
N ASP A 3 10.83 -9.45 -11.88
CA ASP A 3 10.20 -10.67 -12.39
C ASP A 3 9.61 -11.55 -11.26
N ASP A 4 10.01 -11.32 -10.00
CA ASP A 4 9.57 -12.11 -8.84
C ASP A 4 8.43 -11.45 -8.02
N PHE A 5 8.35 -10.10 -8.01
CA PHE A 5 7.32 -9.34 -7.28
C PHE A 5 6.97 -8.03 -8.03
N LEU A 6 5.68 -7.77 -8.25
CA LEU A 6 5.18 -6.56 -8.90
C LEU A 6 5.11 -5.36 -7.93
N SER A 7 6.08 -5.20 -7.04
CA SER A 7 6.10 -4.10 -6.07
C SER A 7 6.72 -2.85 -6.69
N ASN A 8 6.22 -1.70 -6.25
CA ASN A 8 6.68 -0.37 -6.63
C ASN A 8 7.60 0.18 -5.56
N THR A 9 8.59 0.93 -6.02
CA THR A 9 9.35 1.85 -5.19
C THR A 9 9.30 3.21 -5.85
N TYR A 10 9.15 4.25 -5.06
CA TYR A 10 9.04 5.62 -5.55
C TYR A 10 10.21 6.46 -5.07
N LEU A 11 10.73 7.31 -5.94
CA LEU A 11 11.65 8.38 -5.59
C LEU A 11 10.89 9.70 -5.67
N VAL A 12 10.94 10.48 -4.60
CA VAL A 12 10.32 11.81 -4.50
C VAL A 12 11.39 12.82 -4.13
N GLY A 13 11.46 13.93 -4.85
CA GLY A 13 12.44 14.97 -4.60
C GLY A 13 12.49 15.99 -5.74
N GLU A 14 13.06 17.15 -5.43
CA GLU A 14 13.33 18.19 -6.42
C GLU A 14 14.79 18.14 -6.89
N ALA A 15 15.02 18.56 -8.13
CA ALA A 15 16.37 18.55 -8.71
C ALA A 15 17.31 19.48 -7.93
N GLY A 16 18.46 18.95 -7.50
CA GLY A 16 19.45 19.66 -6.69
C GLY A 16 19.10 19.83 -5.21
N GLY A 17 17.99 19.25 -4.75
CA GLY A 17 17.50 19.33 -3.38
C GLY A 17 17.43 17.97 -2.68
N PRO A 18 16.96 17.95 -1.42
CA PRO A 18 16.73 16.71 -0.71
C PRO A 18 15.56 15.93 -1.31
N GLY A 19 15.60 14.61 -1.14
CA GLY A 19 14.51 13.72 -1.52
C GLY A 19 14.44 12.49 -0.63
N PHE A 20 13.52 11.60 -0.96
CA PHE A 20 13.29 10.36 -0.24
C PHE A 20 12.74 9.25 -1.13
N PHE A 21 12.91 8.02 -0.67
CA PHE A 21 12.22 6.87 -1.22
C PHE A 21 10.95 6.56 -0.43
N VAL A 22 9.92 6.07 -1.11
CA VAL A 22 8.79 5.36 -0.51
C VAL A 22 8.89 3.89 -0.85
N ASP A 23 8.95 3.07 0.19
CA ASP A 23 9.25 1.64 0.13
C ASP A 23 10.57 1.32 -0.60
N ALA A 24 10.96 0.05 -0.57
CA ALA A 24 12.18 -0.48 -1.16
C ALA A 24 11.92 -1.91 -1.65
N GLY A 25 10.87 -2.07 -2.46
CA GLY A 25 10.42 -3.35 -3.00
C GLY A 25 10.68 -3.55 -4.49
N GLY A 26 10.45 -2.48 -5.26
CA GLY A 26 10.60 -2.48 -6.71
C GLY A 26 12.04 -2.25 -7.16
N PRO A 27 12.34 -2.40 -8.46
CA PRO A 27 13.69 -2.17 -8.98
C PRO A 27 14.19 -0.74 -8.70
N VAL A 28 15.22 -0.61 -7.86
CA VAL A 28 15.75 0.69 -7.42
C VAL A 28 16.80 1.27 -8.38
N ALA A 29 17.49 0.44 -9.16
CA ALA A 29 18.57 0.91 -10.05
C ALA A 29 18.16 2.05 -11.00
N PRO A 30 16.99 2.03 -11.69
CA PRO A 30 16.54 3.16 -12.50
C PRO A 30 16.27 4.43 -11.69
N LEU A 31 15.79 4.28 -10.45
CA LEU A 31 15.49 5.39 -9.55
C LEU A 31 16.77 6.01 -9.00
N LEU A 32 17.75 5.19 -8.61
CA LEU A 32 19.08 5.66 -8.20
C LEU A 32 19.78 6.42 -9.34
N ALA A 33 19.65 5.94 -10.59
CA ALA A 33 20.15 6.66 -11.76
C ALA A 33 19.46 8.03 -11.91
N LYS A 34 18.14 8.12 -11.68
CA LYS A 34 17.39 9.38 -11.69
C LYS A 34 17.75 10.31 -10.56
N ALA A 35 17.94 9.80 -9.34
CA ALA A 35 18.43 10.59 -8.21
C ALA A 35 19.77 11.25 -8.55
N LYS A 36 20.69 10.49 -9.14
CA LYS A 36 21.98 11.02 -9.60
C LYS A 36 21.84 12.03 -10.75
N GLU A 37 21.04 11.73 -11.77
CA GLU A 37 20.80 12.61 -12.92
C GLU A 37 20.26 13.98 -12.48
N HIS A 38 19.34 13.99 -11.53
CA HIS A 38 18.71 15.20 -11.02
C HIS A 38 19.41 15.78 -9.79
N ALA A 39 20.55 15.22 -9.35
CA ALA A 39 21.27 15.63 -8.15
C ALA A 39 20.37 15.69 -6.89
N ILE A 40 19.47 14.72 -6.74
CA ILE A 40 18.61 14.56 -5.57
C ILE A 40 19.45 13.93 -4.45
N ASP A 41 19.53 14.62 -3.31
CA ASP A 41 20.16 14.13 -2.10
C ASP A 41 19.15 13.33 -1.27
N VAL A 42 19.16 12.01 -1.38
CA VAL A 42 18.20 11.16 -0.67
C VAL A 42 18.57 11.11 0.80
N THR A 43 17.71 11.72 1.62
CA THR A 43 17.90 11.83 3.07
C THR A 43 17.03 10.86 3.86
N HIS A 44 15.99 10.29 3.24
CA HIS A 44 15.06 9.37 3.90
C HIS A 44 14.63 8.22 3.00
N VAL A 45 14.27 7.10 3.63
CA VAL A 45 13.44 6.03 3.09
C VAL A 45 12.26 5.88 4.03
N LEU A 46 11.05 6.10 3.54
CA LEU A 46 9.81 6.00 4.30
C LEU A 46 9.11 4.70 3.91
N LEU A 47 8.95 3.80 4.87
CA LEU A 47 8.34 2.49 4.65
C LEU A 47 6.86 2.53 5.05
N THR A 48 5.98 2.13 4.13
CA THR A 48 4.52 2.05 4.38
C THR A 48 4.19 0.94 5.38
N HIS A 49 4.88 -0.21 5.27
CA HIS A 49 4.71 -1.38 6.14
C HIS A 49 5.92 -2.34 6.04
N HIS A 50 5.89 -3.44 6.81
CA HIS A 50 7.04 -4.32 7.04
C HIS A 50 7.28 -5.45 6.03
N HIS A 51 6.38 -5.68 5.07
CA HIS A 51 6.47 -6.88 4.21
C HIS A 51 7.75 -6.90 3.39
N TRP A 52 8.24 -8.11 3.16
CA TRP A 52 9.57 -8.36 2.59
C TRP A 52 9.74 -7.65 1.24
N ASP A 53 8.73 -7.74 0.39
CA ASP A 53 8.69 -7.14 -0.93
C ASP A 53 8.48 -5.63 -0.92
N HIS A 54 8.47 -4.98 0.26
CA HIS A 54 8.53 -3.52 0.45
C HIS A 54 9.84 -3.06 1.10
N VAL A 55 10.71 -3.97 1.54
CA VAL A 55 11.97 -3.64 2.23
C VAL A 55 13.21 -4.28 1.63
N SER A 56 13.05 -5.22 0.68
CA SER A 56 14.12 -6.07 0.15
C SER A 56 15.29 -5.32 -0.52
N GLN A 57 15.06 -4.11 -1.01
CA GLN A 57 16.02 -3.26 -1.71
C GLN A 57 16.66 -2.18 -0.82
N LEU A 58 16.42 -2.20 0.50
CA LEU A 58 16.99 -1.21 1.43
C LEU A 58 18.51 -1.14 1.35
N ALA A 59 19.18 -2.29 1.25
CA ALA A 59 20.64 -2.35 1.17
C ALA A 59 21.19 -1.61 -0.06
N GLU A 60 20.56 -1.77 -1.22
CA GLU A 60 20.97 -1.11 -2.47
C GLU A 60 20.80 0.41 -2.40
N ILE A 61 19.72 0.89 -1.78
CA ILE A 61 19.50 2.33 -1.56
C ILE A 61 20.56 2.88 -0.61
N LEU A 62 20.82 2.19 0.50
CA LEU A 62 21.75 2.64 1.54
C LEU A 62 23.22 2.53 1.15
N GLU A 63 23.58 1.69 0.18
CA GLU A 63 24.93 1.69 -0.40
C GLU A 63 25.23 3.03 -1.08
N VAL A 64 24.25 3.61 -1.78
CA VAL A 64 24.39 4.92 -2.44
C VAL A 64 24.18 6.07 -1.46
N PHE A 65 23.26 5.93 -0.52
CA PHE A 65 22.86 6.96 0.44
C PHE A 65 23.00 6.47 1.89
N PRO A 66 24.22 6.26 2.41
CA PRO A 66 24.45 5.65 3.72
C PRO A 66 23.99 6.52 4.90
N GLY A 67 23.71 7.80 4.67
CA GLY A 67 23.17 8.73 5.67
C GLY A 67 21.65 8.80 5.71
N ALA A 68 20.94 8.11 4.80
CA ALA A 68 19.49 8.19 4.73
C ALA A 68 18.83 7.55 5.96
N ALA A 69 17.86 8.26 6.56
CA ALA A 69 17.07 7.71 7.65
C ALA A 69 15.98 6.77 7.11
N VAL A 70 15.91 5.55 7.63
CA VAL A 70 14.85 4.59 7.29
C VAL A 70 13.81 4.61 8.40
N LEU A 71 12.62 5.13 8.07
CA LEU A 71 11.52 5.32 9.01
C LEU A 71 10.36 4.38 8.67
N ILE A 72 9.75 3.81 9.70
CA ILE A 72 8.59 2.92 9.60
C ILE A 72 7.72 3.10 10.85
N HIS A 73 6.43 2.74 10.78
CA HIS A 73 5.57 2.80 11.95
C HIS A 73 6.08 1.91 13.11
N PRO A 74 5.98 2.33 14.39
CA PRO A 74 6.45 1.53 15.52
C PRO A 74 5.82 0.13 15.64
N LEU A 75 4.59 -0.04 15.18
CA LEU A 75 3.91 -1.36 15.17
C LEU A 75 4.42 -2.28 14.06
N GLU A 76 5.04 -1.72 13.02
CA GLU A 76 5.60 -2.47 11.88
C GLU A 76 7.07 -2.81 12.12
N ARG A 77 7.81 -1.93 12.80
CA ARG A 77 9.26 -2.08 13.03
C ARG A 77 9.68 -3.47 13.59
N PRO A 78 9.00 -4.06 14.58
CA PRO A 78 9.37 -5.38 15.12
C PRO A 78 9.09 -6.54 14.16
N LEU A 79 8.33 -6.30 13.09
CA LEU A 79 7.91 -7.31 12.12
C LEU A 79 8.76 -7.28 10.83
N VAL A 80 9.62 -6.27 10.67
CA VAL A 80 10.58 -6.20 9.56
C VAL A 80 11.51 -7.42 9.64
N ALA A 81 11.71 -8.10 8.51
CA ALA A 81 12.54 -9.30 8.46
C ALA A 81 13.95 -9.04 9.01
N ASP A 82 14.49 -10.00 9.77
CA ASP A 82 15.75 -9.86 10.52
C ASP A 82 16.93 -9.35 9.67
N GLU A 83 16.98 -9.75 8.40
CA GLU A 83 18.04 -9.35 7.45
C GLU A 83 18.00 -7.84 7.08
N PHE A 84 16.85 -7.18 7.24
CA PHE A 84 16.68 -5.75 6.98
C PHE A 84 16.44 -4.92 8.24
N ALA A 85 16.16 -5.55 9.39
CA ALA A 85 15.88 -4.85 10.64
C ALA A 85 17.01 -3.88 11.05
N GLY A 86 18.27 -4.22 10.74
CA GLY A 86 19.44 -3.37 10.99
C GLY A 86 19.49 -2.10 10.14
N HIS A 87 18.74 -2.03 9.03
CA HIS A 87 18.64 -0.84 8.19
C HIS A 87 17.63 0.18 8.73
N VAL A 88 16.67 -0.22 9.56
CA VAL A 88 15.64 0.68 10.11
C VAL A 88 16.22 1.56 11.22
N THR A 89 16.43 2.84 10.93
CA THR A 89 17.10 3.77 11.84
C THR A 89 16.15 4.47 12.81
N GLY A 90 14.87 4.62 12.45
CA GLY A 90 13.89 5.36 13.26
C GLY A 90 12.46 4.89 13.08
N THR A 91 11.53 5.68 13.61
CA THR A 91 10.09 5.45 13.47
C THR A 91 9.36 6.72 13.04
N MET A 92 8.20 6.56 12.44
CA MET A 92 7.25 7.64 12.17
C MET A 92 5.85 7.24 12.64
N GLU A 93 5.18 8.14 13.34
CA GLU A 93 3.85 7.89 13.92
C GLU A 93 2.74 8.27 12.92
N ALA A 94 1.54 7.77 13.16
CA ALA A 94 0.35 8.23 12.45
C ALA A 94 0.02 9.71 12.73
N GLY A 95 -0.29 10.48 11.69
CA GLY A 95 -0.63 11.91 11.80
C GLY A 95 0.57 12.83 11.96
N GLU A 96 1.79 12.29 11.86
CA GLU A 96 3.04 13.03 11.87
C GLU A 96 3.25 13.76 10.52
N GLU A 97 3.95 14.90 10.58
CA GLU A 97 4.45 15.62 9.41
C GLU A 97 5.98 15.57 9.42
N ILE A 98 6.56 14.99 8.37
CA ILE A 98 8.00 14.82 8.20
C ILE A 98 8.46 15.84 7.16
N ALA A 99 9.33 16.77 7.58
CA ALA A 99 9.91 17.77 6.69
C ALA A 99 11.18 17.23 6.00
N ILE A 100 11.19 17.26 4.66
CA ILE A 100 12.30 16.81 3.82
C ILE A 100 12.60 17.92 2.81
N GLY A 101 13.46 18.86 3.22
CA GLY A 101 13.62 20.12 2.51
C GLY A 101 12.34 20.94 2.55
N ASP A 102 11.83 21.32 1.37
CA ASP A 102 10.57 22.05 1.22
C ASP A 102 9.35 21.11 1.13
N LEU A 103 9.58 19.80 1.02
CA LEU A 103 8.51 18.79 1.02
C LEU A 103 8.05 18.52 2.46
N THR A 104 6.73 18.43 2.64
CA THR A 104 6.11 17.98 3.90
C THR A 104 5.34 16.70 3.64
N VAL A 105 5.81 15.58 4.19
CA VAL A 105 5.13 14.29 4.09
C VAL A 105 4.23 14.10 5.30
N LYS A 106 2.93 14.00 5.08
CA LYS A 106 1.94 13.70 6.12
C LYS A 106 1.68 12.20 6.17
N THR A 107 1.78 11.59 7.34
CA THR A 107 1.45 10.18 7.54
C THR A 107 -0.04 10.01 7.84
N LEU A 108 -0.70 9.10 7.13
CA LEU A 108 -2.11 8.74 7.33
C LEU A 108 -2.15 7.29 7.82
N HIS A 109 -2.80 7.03 8.95
CA HIS A 109 -2.98 5.65 9.43
C HIS A 109 -4.02 4.95 8.56
N THR A 110 -3.61 3.89 7.89
CA THR A 110 -4.47 3.13 6.98
C THR A 110 -4.37 1.62 7.27
N PRO A 111 -4.75 1.17 8.48
CA PRO A 111 -4.67 -0.24 8.85
C PRO A 111 -5.62 -1.11 8.04
N GLY A 112 -5.36 -2.41 8.06
CA GLY A 112 -6.16 -3.42 7.35
C GLY A 112 -5.26 -4.52 6.85
N HIS A 113 -4.43 -4.18 5.86
CA HIS A 113 -3.43 -5.09 5.32
C HIS A 113 -2.35 -5.43 6.36
N THR A 114 -1.87 -4.42 7.08
CA THR A 114 -1.12 -4.58 8.33
C THR A 114 -1.62 -3.59 9.39
N LEU A 115 -1.26 -3.82 10.66
CA LEU A 115 -1.73 -3.05 11.81
C LEU A 115 -1.20 -1.61 11.87
N GLY A 116 0.08 -1.42 11.55
CA GLY A 116 0.74 -0.11 11.57
C GLY A 116 0.91 0.50 10.18
N MET A 117 0.16 0.02 9.18
CA MET A 117 0.25 0.52 7.81
C MET A 117 0.03 2.04 7.74
N LEU A 118 0.95 2.73 7.07
CA LEU A 118 0.85 4.15 6.79
C LEU A 118 0.72 4.42 5.29
N SER A 119 -0.21 5.29 4.93
CA SER A 119 -0.20 5.98 3.63
C SER A 119 0.50 7.32 3.77
N LEU A 120 1.30 7.72 2.77
CA LEU A 120 2.15 8.92 2.83
C LEU A 120 1.66 9.98 1.84
N LEU A 121 1.15 11.11 2.33
CA LEU A 121 0.61 12.19 1.51
C LEU A 121 1.62 13.33 1.37
N VAL A 122 1.93 13.73 0.13
CA VAL A 122 2.83 14.84 -0.20
C VAL A 122 2.44 15.42 -1.57
N ASP A 123 2.34 16.75 -1.68
CA ASP A 123 2.10 17.47 -2.95
C ASP A 123 1.02 16.88 -3.86
N GLY A 124 -0.16 16.57 -3.31
CA GLY A 124 -1.29 16.02 -4.07
C GLY A 124 -1.11 14.56 -4.52
N ASN A 125 -0.10 13.86 -4.01
CA ASN A 125 0.13 12.44 -4.23
C ASN A 125 0.04 11.71 -2.89
N VAL A 126 -0.63 10.57 -2.84
CA VAL A 126 -0.64 9.68 -1.68
C VAL A 126 -0.10 8.31 -2.06
N PHE A 127 0.93 7.87 -1.35
CA PHE A 127 1.48 6.52 -1.49
C PHE A 127 0.72 5.59 -0.57
N THR A 128 -0.03 4.65 -1.12
CA THR A 128 -1.04 3.85 -0.39
C THR A 128 -0.53 2.48 0.06
N GLY A 129 0.69 2.11 -0.34
CA GLY A 129 1.21 0.76 -0.19
C GLY A 129 0.15 -0.25 -0.64
N ASP A 130 -0.11 -1.22 0.23
CA ASP A 130 -1.04 -2.32 0.03
C ASP A 130 -2.44 -2.11 0.64
N THR A 131 -2.80 -0.85 0.93
CA THR A 131 -4.17 -0.52 1.35
C THR A 131 -5.12 -0.46 0.15
N LEU A 132 -4.76 0.34 -0.87
CA LEU A 132 -5.61 0.62 -2.04
C LEU A 132 -4.77 0.52 -3.31
N PHE A 133 -5.29 -0.24 -4.28
CA PHE A 133 -4.69 -0.43 -5.59
C PHE A 133 -5.60 0.16 -6.68
N LYS A 134 -5.07 0.32 -7.89
CA LYS A 134 -5.90 0.70 -9.04
C LYS A 134 -6.95 -0.38 -9.34
N ASN A 135 -8.22 -0.04 -9.19
CA ASN A 135 -9.39 -0.93 -9.38
C ASN A 135 -9.44 -2.19 -8.49
N SER A 136 -8.60 -2.28 -7.46
CA SER A 136 -8.60 -3.39 -6.47
C SER A 136 -8.35 -2.83 -5.07
N VAL A 137 -8.35 -3.69 -4.05
CA VAL A 137 -8.13 -3.32 -2.65
C VAL A 137 -7.15 -4.30 -1.99
N GLY A 138 -6.49 -3.86 -0.92
CA GLY A 138 -5.66 -4.74 -0.10
C GLY A 138 -6.44 -5.91 0.50
N GLY A 139 -5.73 -7.01 0.76
CA GLY A 139 -6.28 -8.15 1.51
C GLY A 139 -6.04 -8.02 3.00
N VAL A 140 -6.89 -8.65 3.82
CA VAL A 140 -6.80 -8.62 5.30
C VAL A 140 -6.46 -9.99 5.86
N ARG A 141 -5.48 -10.68 5.24
CA ARG A 141 -5.03 -12.02 5.64
C ARG A 141 -3.52 -12.18 5.70
N ALA A 142 -2.77 -11.17 5.28
CA ALA A 142 -1.30 -11.18 5.35
C ALA A 142 -0.82 -11.15 6.81
N PRO A 143 0.42 -11.58 7.12
CA PRO A 143 0.97 -11.45 8.47
C PRO A 143 0.88 -10.00 8.98
N GLY A 144 0.33 -9.83 10.18
CA GLY A 144 0.13 -8.52 10.80
C GLY A 144 -1.16 -7.79 10.38
N HIS A 145 -2.03 -8.38 9.55
CA HIS A 145 -3.34 -7.82 9.19
C HIS A 145 -4.23 -7.54 10.41
N THR A 146 -5.24 -6.69 10.18
CA THR A 146 -6.28 -6.41 11.16
C THR A 146 -7.63 -6.95 10.69
N THR A 147 -8.53 -6.13 10.16
CA THR A 147 -9.90 -6.55 9.83
C THR A 147 -10.39 -5.93 8.53
N PHE A 148 -11.44 -6.54 7.97
CA PHE A 148 -12.19 -5.95 6.85
C PHE A 148 -12.73 -4.56 7.18
N ALA A 149 -13.20 -4.35 8.42
CA ALA A 149 -13.72 -3.06 8.85
C ALA A 149 -12.62 -1.98 8.81
N ASP A 150 -11.40 -2.33 9.24
CA ASP A 150 -10.27 -1.42 9.20
C ASP A 150 -9.87 -1.06 7.76
N ILE A 151 -9.71 -2.05 6.87
CA ILE A 151 -9.31 -1.73 5.48
C ILE A 151 -10.37 -0.91 4.76
N LYS A 152 -11.66 -1.22 4.99
CA LYS A 152 -12.77 -0.45 4.42
C LYS A 152 -12.78 0.97 4.96
N HIS A 153 -12.54 1.17 6.26
CA HIS A 153 -12.42 2.50 6.87
C HIS A 153 -11.24 3.28 6.27
N SER A 154 -10.05 2.66 6.21
CA SER A 154 -8.85 3.23 5.62
C SER A 154 -9.07 3.69 4.17
N ILE A 155 -9.78 2.90 3.37
CA ILE A 155 -10.08 3.27 1.99
C ILE A 155 -11.15 4.36 1.94
N MET A 156 -12.33 4.11 2.52
CA MET A 156 -13.53 4.94 2.32
C MET A 156 -13.50 6.25 3.08
N ASP A 157 -12.98 6.24 4.31
CA ASP A 157 -13.09 7.37 5.24
C ASP A 157 -11.77 8.15 5.35
N VAL A 158 -10.64 7.57 4.94
CA VAL A 158 -9.32 8.23 4.96
C VAL A 158 -8.83 8.57 3.55
N LEU A 159 -8.64 7.57 2.67
CA LEU A 159 -8.04 7.80 1.35
C LEU A 159 -8.99 8.47 0.36
N LEU A 160 -10.23 7.98 0.27
CA LEU A 160 -11.21 8.48 -0.71
C LEU A 160 -11.96 9.73 -0.25
N THR A 161 -11.59 10.30 0.90
CA THR A 161 -12.03 11.63 1.35
C THR A 161 -11.05 12.75 0.97
N LEU A 162 -9.87 12.40 0.44
CA LEU A 162 -8.92 13.34 -0.14
C LEU A 162 -9.51 14.02 -1.40
N PRO A 163 -8.94 15.16 -1.85
CA PRO A 163 -9.40 15.82 -3.08
C PRO A 163 -9.46 14.86 -4.27
N PRO A 164 -10.48 14.92 -5.14
CA PRO A 164 -10.67 13.98 -6.25
C PRO A 164 -9.46 13.86 -7.19
N GLU A 165 -8.70 14.93 -7.37
CA GLU A 165 -7.49 15.01 -8.19
C GLU A 165 -6.24 14.39 -7.54
N THR A 166 -6.32 13.99 -6.27
CA THR A 166 -5.21 13.37 -5.56
C THR A 166 -4.79 12.08 -6.26
N VAL A 167 -3.52 11.98 -6.61
CA VAL A 167 -2.95 10.82 -7.29
C VAL A 167 -2.64 9.74 -6.26
N LEU A 168 -3.24 8.57 -6.43
CA LEU A 168 -3.00 7.37 -5.63
C LEU A 168 -1.82 6.60 -6.23
N ARG A 169 -0.77 6.37 -5.44
CA ARG A 169 0.47 5.70 -5.83
C ARG A 169 0.63 4.39 -5.04
N PRO A 170 0.09 3.29 -5.56
CA PRO A 170 0.04 2.04 -4.81
C PRO A 170 1.38 1.33 -4.69
N GLY A 171 1.46 0.44 -3.70
CA GLY A 171 2.56 -0.51 -3.51
C GLY A 171 2.75 -1.46 -4.68
N HIS A 172 1.67 -1.73 -5.43
CA HIS A 172 1.67 -2.55 -6.64
C HIS A 172 0.82 -1.90 -7.74
N THR A 173 1.07 -2.24 -9.01
CA THR A 173 0.36 -1.73 -10.21
C THR A 173 0.50 -0.21 -10.48
N ASP A 174 -0.16 0.27 -11.54
CA ASP A 174 -0.11 1.65 -11.99
C ASP A 174 -0.86 2.62 -11.04
N PRO A 175 -0.48 3.91 -11.00
CA PRO A 175 -1.25 4.94 -10.33
C PRO A 175 -2.67 5.14 -10.90
N SER A 176 -3.52 5.73 -10.05
CA SER A 176 -4.86 6.24 -10.39
C SER A 176 -5.13 7.53 -9.60
N THR A 177 -6.37 8.02 -9.59
CA THR A 177 -6.80 9.15 -8.75
C THR A 177 -7.95 8.75 -7.84
N VAL A 178 -8.19 9.55 -6.80
CA VAL A 178 -9.39 9.39 -5.94
C VAL A 178 -10.67 9.40 -6.79
N ALA A 179 -10.75 10.28 -7.78
CA ALA A 179 -11.87 10.33 -8.71
C ALA A 179 -12.03 9.04 -9.52
N ASP A 180 -10.92 8.48 -10.04
CA ASP A 180 -10.95 7.21 -10.77
C ASP A 180 -11.47 6.08 -9.88
N GLU A 181 -10.90 5.89 -8.67
CA GLU A 181 -11.31 4.79 -7.79
C GLU A 181 -12.77 4.93 -7.31
N LEU A 182 -13.25 6.15 -7.08
CA LEU A 182 -14.67 6.38 -6.76
C LEU A 182 -15.60 5.97 -7.91
N GLU A 183 -15.16 6.14 -9.17
CA GLU A 183 -15.96 5.86 -10.36
C GLU A 183 -15.82 4.41 -10.84
N THR A 184 -14.64 3.80 -10.76
CA THR A 184 -14.33 2.53 -11.45
C THR A 184 -13.98 1.37 -10.53
N ASN A 185 -13.58 1.60 -9.28
CA ASN A 185 -13.23 0.51 -8.37
C ASN A 185 -14.48 -0.24 -7.91
N SER A 186 -14.62 -1.49 -8.35
CA SER A 186 -15.83 -2.28 -8.11
C SER A 186 -16.13 -2.52 -6.63
N PHE A 187 -15.13 -2.68 -5.77
CA PHE A 187 -15.34 -2.80 -4.32
C PHE A 187 -15.90 -1.49 -3.74
N VAL A 188 -15.30 -0.36 -4.10
CA VAL A 188 -15.71 0.98 -3.67
C VAL A 188 -17.14 1.29 -4.13
N ARG A 189 -17.48 0.98 -5.38
CA ARG A 189 -18.82 1.18 -5.93
C ARG A 189 -19.88 0.41 -5.16
N ILE A 190 -19.61 -0.86 -4.81
CA ILE A 190 -20.52 -1.67 -3.97
C ILE A 190 -20.59 -1.08 -2.56
N TRP A 191 -19.46 -0.71 -1.93
CA TRP A 191 -19.47 -0.08 -0.60
C TRP A 191 -20.25 1.23 -0.54
N ARG A 192 -20.31 1.97 -1.66
CA ARG A 192 -21.11 3.19 -1.83
C ARG A 192 -22.58 2.92 -2.18
N GLY A 193 -22.97 1.67 -2.41
CA GLY A 193 -24.31 1.28 -2.83
C GLY A 193 -24.64 1.67 -4.26
N VAL A 194 -23.64 1.95 -5.09
CA VAL A 194 -23.81 2.24 -6.52
C VAL A 194 -24.12 0.94 -7.27
N ASP A 195 -23.37 -0.12 -6.97
CA ASP A 195 -23.58 -1.46 -7.50
C ASP A 195 -24.07 -2.40 -6.38
N PRO A 196 -24.87 -3.43 -6.71
CA PRO A 196 -25.40 -4.36 -5.70
C PRO A 196 -24.32 -5.34 -5.20
N GLU A 197 -24.48 -5.81 -3.97
CA GLU A 197 -23.77 -6.98 -3.46
C GLU A 197 -24.23 -8.26 -4.18
N GLY A 198 -23.30 -9.20 -4.39
CA GLY A 198 -23.60 -10.57 -4.77
C GLY A 198 -24.05 -11.43 -3.58
N ASP A 199 -24.71 -12.55 -3.88
CA ASP A 199 -25.26 -13.49 -2.89
C ASP A 199 -24.97 -14.97 -3.22
N ALA A 200 -24.09 -15.22 -4.19
CA ALA A 200 -23.76 -16.56 -4.65
C ALA A 200 -23.06 -17.36 -3.54
N GLN A 201 -23.45 -18.62 -3.37
CA GLN A 201 -22.76 -19.51 -2.44
C GLN A 201 -21.43 -19.96 -3.03
N CYS A 202 -20.38 -19.96 -2.21
CA CYS A 202 -19.05 -20.42 -2.60
C CYS A 202 -18.36 -21.15 -1.45
N THR A 203 -17.24 -21.78 -1.77
CA THR A 203 -16.23 -22.16 -0.78
C THR A 203 -15.08 -21.17 -0.89
N ALA A 204 -14.70 -20.53 0.22
CA ALA A 204 -13.58 -19.62 0.31
C ALA A 204 -12.61 -20.14 1.37
N LEU A 205 -11.33 -20.31 1.03
CA LEU A 205 -10.32 -20.88 1.94
C LEU A 205 -10.76 -22.24 2.54
N ASP A 206 -11.37 -23.09 1.72
CA ASP A 206 -11.92 -24.40 2.11
C ASP A 206 -13.09 -24.36 3.11
N GLU A 207 -13.69 -23.18 3.34
CA GLU A 207 -14.86 -22.98 4.21
C GLU A 207 -16.08 -22.44 3.43
N PRO A 208 -17.33 -22.81 3.79
CA PRO A 208 -18.52 -22.24 3.17
C PRO A 208 -18.63 -20.73 3.41
N ALA A 209 -18.96 -19.99 2.35
CA ALA A 209 -19.15 -18.54 2.41
C ALA A 209 -20.17 -18.07 1.35
N THR A 210 -20.55 -16.81 1.45
CA THR A 210 -21.25 -16.08 0.38
C THR A 210 -20.24 -15.21 -0.35
N LEU A 211 -20.16 -15.33 -1.67
CA LEU A 211 -19.35 -14.47 -2.53
C LEU A 211 -20.11 -13.16 -2.74
N VAL A 212 -19.67 -12.11 -2.03
CA VAL A 212 -20.24 -10.77 -2.14
C VAL A 212 -19.74 -10.07 -3.40
N HIS A 213 -18.45 -10.20 -3.70
CA HIS A 213 -17.87 -9.64 -4.91
C HIS A 213 -16.62 -10.41 -5.36
N LEU A 214 -16.40 -10.47 -6.67
CA LEU A 214 -15.17 -10.96 -7.29
C LEU A 214 -14.71 -9.91 -8.32
N GLY A 215 -13.68 -9.17 -7.97
CA GLY A 215 -13.09 -8.13 -8.82
C GLY A 215 -11.72 -8.54 -9.36
N ASP A 216 -11.24 -7.82 -10.36
CA ASP A 216 -9.87 -7.95 -10.84
C ASP A 216 -8.87 -7.56 -9.74
N ASP A 217 -7.69 -8.18 -9.74
CA ASP A 217 -6.59 -7.83 -8.84
C ASP A 217 -5.38 -7.28 -9.59
N TYR A 218 -4.45 -6.66 -8.86
CA TYR A 218 -3.30 -5.96 -9.43
C TYR A 218 -2.36 -6.86 -10.25
N ASP A 219 -2.35 -8.17 -9.98
CA ASP A 219 -1.48 -9.19 -10.56
C ASP A 219 -2.10 -9.90 -11.79
N GLY A 220 -3.26 -9.43 -12.25
CA GLY A 220 -4.05 -10.08 -13.31
C GLY A 220 -4.86 -11.28 -12.84
N GLY A 221 -4.81 -11.58 -11.53
CA GLY A 221 -5.72 -12.47 -10.85
C GLY A 221 -7.02 -11.77 -10.45
N HIS A 222 -7.63 -12.26 -9.37
CA HIS A 222 -8.87 -11.71 -8.83
C HIS A 222 -8.76 -11.54 -7.33
N LYS A 223 -9.50 -10.58 -6.81
CA LYS A 223 -9.72 -10.36 -5.39
C LYS A 223 -11.18 -10.64 -5.06
N ALA A 224 -11.43 -11.34 -3.95
CA ALA A 224 -12.77 -11.70 -3.53
C ALA A 224 -13.13 -11.03 -2.21
N TRP A 225 -14.30 -10.42 -2.17
CA TRP A 225 -15.00 -10.09 -0.93
C TRP A 225 -15.98 -11.22 -0.63
N VAL A 226 -15.80 -11.85 0.52
CA VAL A 226 -16.67 -12.92 1.01
C VAL A 226 -17.33 -12.53 2.32
N ARG A 227 -18.51 -13.10 2.56
CA ARG A 227 -19.23 -13.02 3.83
C ARG A 227 -19.34 -14.42 4.44
N TRP A 228 -18.83 -14.57 5.65
CA TRP A 228 -18.83 -15.83 6.38
C TRP A 228 -20.22 -16.13 6.97
N PRO A 229 -20.49 -17.40 7.36
CA PRO A 229 -21.79 -17.78 7.93
C PRO A 229 -22.18 -17.04 9.21
N ASP A 230 -21.21 -16.49 9.95
CA ASP A 230 -21.44 -15.66 11.15
C ASP A 230 -21.77 -14.19 10.82
N GLY A 231 -21.77 -13.83 9.54
CA GLY A 231 -22.07 -12.49 9.03
C GLY A 231 -20.86 -11.56 8.93
N SER A 232 -19.66 -12.00 9.33
CA SER A 232 -18.44 -11.21 9.16
C SER A 232 -17.98 -11.17 7.70
N ASP A 233 -17.41 -10.05 7.29
CA ASP A 233 -16.89 -9.82 5.93
C ASP A 233 -15.36 -9.94 5.89
N ASP A 234 -14.81 -10.28 4.72
CA ASP A 234 -13.38 -10.48 4.51
C ASP A 234 -12.95 -10.25 3.05
N ILE A 235 -11.69 -9.88 2.85
CA ILE A 235 -11.05 -9.77 1.53
C ILE A 235 -9.97 -10.86 1.40
N VAL A 236 -10.16 -11.79 0.47
CA VAL A 236 -9.28 -12.94 0.24
C VAL A 236 -8.81 -13.01 -1.23
N PRO A 237 -7.71 -13.72 -1.53
CA PRO A 237 -7.33 -13.96 -2.92
C PRO A 237 -8.42 -14.74 -3.67
N GLY A 238 -8.78 -14.30 -4.87
CA GLY A 238 -9.81 -14.94 -5.70
C GLY A 238 -9.46 -16.38 -6.10
N SER A 239 -8.16 -16.73 -6.14
CA SER A 239 -7.68 -18.11 -6.33
C SER A 239 -8.08 -19.08 -5.21
N LYS A 240 -8.62 -18.56 -4.09
CA LYS A 240 -9.15 -19.34 -2.97
C LYS A 240 -10.67 -19.52 -3.02
N ILE A 241 -11.33 -19.06 -4.09
CA ILE A 241 -12.76 -19.19 -4.29
C ILE A 241 -13.08 -20.36 -5.22
N VAL A 242 -13.99 -21.23 -4.78
CA VAL A 242 -14.62 -22.25 -5.61
C VAL A 242 -16.12 -21.97 -5.62
N GLN A 243 -16.65 -21.65 -6.80
CA GLN A 243 -18.09 -21.47 -7.00
C GLN A 243 -18.76 -22.85 -7.17
N GLY A 244 -19.94 -23.01 -6.57
CA GLY A 244 -20.75 -24.23 -6.64
C GLY A 244 -21.47 -24.43 -7.98
#